data_AF-A0A955G2K4-F1
#
_entry.id   AF-A0A955G2K4-F1
#
_cell.length_a   1.000
_cell.length_b   1.000
_cell.length_c   1.000
_cell.angle_alpha   90.00
_cell.angle_beta   90.00
_cell.angle_gamma   90.00
#
_symmetry.space_group_name_H-M   'P 1'
#
loop_
_entity.id
_entity.type
_entity.pdbx_description
1 polymer ?
#
loop_
_entity_poly.entity_id
_entity_poly.type
_entity_poly.pdbx_seq_one_letter_code
_entity_poly.pdbx_strand_id
1 'polypeptide(L)'
;MHKLTGEELRTALLRKIIEEANELLKEEATTVGEVADLEQALDDLIEITGLSKEEIKKAKEEKEAKKGRFLEGSFVEFLELHEDDEWVQYYRQEPELFPEITNSEEQLNIPEIEKGEYVHVKSGKKYEVLGVACHSETLEPLVIYKPLYEHEGLPDVWVRPYEMFFEEVDIDGIKRARFEKIELDEAKKDT
;
A
#
# COMPACT_ATOMS: atom_id res chain seq x y z
N MET A 1 -25.64 -13.15 5.08
CA MET A 1 -24.95 -12.07 5.81
C MET A 1 -23.95 -12.71 6.75
N HIS A 2 -22.65 -12.59 6.45
CA HIS A 2 -21.60 -12.97 7.37
C HIS A 2 -21.43 -11.82 8.37
N LYS A 3 -21.45 -12.11 9.67
CA LYS A 3 -21.26 -11.12 10.73
C LYS A 3 -19.82 -11.19 11.20
N LEU A 4 -19.08 -10.10 11.05
CA LEU A 4 -17.72 -9.97 11.58
C LEU A 4 -17.79 -9.86 13.11
N THR A 5 -16.84 -10.50 13.80
CA THR A 5 -16.75 -10.46 15.28
C THR A 5 -15.29 -10.38 15.73
N GLY A 6 -15.06 -9.87 16.94
CA GLY A 6 -13.71 -9.84 17.54
C GLY A 6 -12.68 -9.08 16.70
N GLU A 7 -11.52 -9.71 16.46
CA GLU A 7 -10.40 -9.10 15.72
C GLU A 7 -10.71 -8.83 14.24
N GLU A 8 -11.57 -9.64 13.62
CA GLU A 8 -11.98 -9.42 12.23
C GLU A 8 -12.76 -8.12 12.08
N LEU A 9 -13.65 -7.83 13.05
CA LEU A 9 -14.39 -6.57 13.10
C LEU A 9 -13.46 -5.39 13.35
N ARG A 10 -12.50 -5.53 14.28
CA ARG A 10 -11.49 -4.49 14.54
C ARG A 10 -10.68 -4.17 13.29
N THR A 11 -10.21 -5.19 12.58
CA THR A 11 -9.41 -5.02 11.36
C THR A 11 -10.23 -4.36 10.25
N ALA A 12 -11.50 -4.73 10.10
CA ALA A 12 -12.41 -4.10 9.15
C ALA A 12 -12.66 -2.62 9.46
N LEU A 13 -12.87 -2.26 10.74
CA LEU A 13 -13.04 -0.86 11.16
C LEU A 13 -11.78 -0.02 10.91
N LEU A 14 -10.58 -0.57 11.19
CA LEU A 14 -9.33 0.13 10.88
C LEU A 14 -9.17 0.39 9.39
N ARG A 15 -9.51 -0.58 8.54
CA ARG A 15 -9.53 -0.39 7.08
C ARG A 15 -10.54 0.68 6.67
N LYS A 16 -11.71 0.71 7.32
CA LYS A 16 -12.75 1.71 7.06
C LYS A 16 -12.27 3.12 7.41
N ILE A 17 -11.62 3.30 8.57
CA ILE A 17 -11.02 4.59 8.96
C ILE A 17 -10.01 5.09 7.92
N ILE A 18 -9.16 4.19 7.40
CA ILE A 18 -8.18 4.54 6.35
C ILE A 18 -8.89 4.93 5.04
N GLU A 19 -9.93 4.20 4.65
CA GLU A 19 -10.76 4.51 3.48
C GLU A 19 -11.34 5.93 3.61
N GLU A 20 -12.05 6.23 4.70
CA GLU A 20 -12.68 7.55 4.93
C GLU A 20 -11.64 8.68 5.05
N ALA A 21 -10.49 8.42 5.65
CA ALA A 21 -9.42 9.41 5.72
C ALA A 21 -8.85 9.74 4.33
N ASN A 22 -8.75 8.76 3.43
CA ASN A 22 -8.28 8.96 2.06
C ASN A 22 -9.31 9.69 1.18
N GLU A 23 -10.60 9.50 1.45
CA GLU A 23 -11.69 10.26 0.81
C GLU A 23 -11.46 11.77 0.98
N LEU A 24 -11.11 12.19 2.21
CA LEU A 24 -10.85 13.59 2.57
C LEU A 24 -9.65 14.24 1.85
N LEU A 25 -8.75 13.45 1.24
CA LEU A 25 -7.60 13.97 0.48
C LEU A 25 -7.97 14.42 -0.94
N LYS A 26 -9.15 14.06 -1.45
CA LYS A 26 -9.60 14.43 -2.80
C LYS A 26 -10.01 15.92 -2.82
N GLU A 27 -9.66 16.66 -3.89
CA GLU A 27 -9.79 18.14 -3.96
C GLU A 27 -11.20 18.71 -3.71
N GLU A 28 -12.26 17.92 -3.89
CA GLU A 28 -13.66 18.33 -3.66
C GLU A 28 -14.28 17.80 -2.35
N ALA A 29 -13.53 17.03 -1.54
CA ALA A 29 -14.11 16.06 -0.62
C ALA A 29 -14.10 16.43 0.87
N THR A 30 -13.67 17.63 1.28
CA THR A 30 -13.86 18.05 2.69
C THR A 30 -15.31 18.49 2.94
N THR A 31 -16.24 17.54 2.91
CA THR A 31 -17.64 17.77 3.25
C THR A 31 -17.92 17.36 4.69
N VAL A 32 -19.01 17.88 5.26
CA VAL A 32 -19.48 17.48 6.60
C VAL A 32 -19.82 15.98 6.65
N GLY A 33 -20.24 15.39 5.52
CA GLY A 33 -20.55 13.97 5.42
C GLY A 33 -19.32 13.10 5.63
N GLU A 34 -18.27 13.32 4.84
CA GLU A 34 -17.02 12.53 4.92
C GLU A 34 -16.36 12.62 6.30
N VAL A 35 -16.37 13.80 6.92
CA VAL A 35 -15.84 13.96 8.28
C VAL A 35 -16.70 13.21 9.31
N ALA A 36 -18.03 13.19 9.13
CA ALA A 36 -18.94 12.46 10.00
C ALA A 36 -18.77 10.93 9.84
N ASP A 37 -18.51 10.45 8.63
CA ASP A 37 -18.27 9.02 8.36
C ASP A 37 -16.95 8.57 9.02
N LEU A 38 -15.90 9.39 8.94
CA LEU A 38 -14.65 9.14 9.68
C LEU A 38 -14.86 9.15 11.21
N GLU A 39 -15.63 10.11 11.72
CA GLU A 39 -15.94 10.21 13.16
C GLU A 39 -16.73 8.98 13.64
N GLN A 40 -17.70 8.52 12.85
CA GLN A 40 -18.50 7.33 13.16
C GLN A 40 -17.63 6.06 13.19
N ALA A 41 -16.75 5.87 12.20
CA ALA A 41 -15.85 4.72 12.17
C ALA A 41 -14.89 4.70 13.38
N LEU A 42 -14.45 5.87 13.83
CA LEU A 42 -13.63 6.00 15.04
C LEU A 42 -14.44 5.69 16.31
N ASP A 43 -15.66 6.19 16.41
CA ASP A 43 -16.56 5.92 17.54
C ASP A 43 -16.86 4.41 17.66
N ASP A 44 -17.14 3.74 16.55
CA ASP A 44 -17.36 2.29 16.51
C ASP A 44 -16.11 1.53 16.99
N LEU A 45 -14.91 1.97 16.58
CA LEU A 45 -13.64 1.39 17.03
C LEU A 45 -13.43 1.57 18.55
N ILE A 46 -13.78 2.74 19.09
CA ILE A 46 -13.70 3.02 20.53
C ILE A 46 -14.66 2.08 21.29
N GLU A 47 -15.88 1.90 20.80
CA GLU A 47 -16.88 1.02 21.41
C GLU A 47 -16.39 -0.44 21.46
N ILE A 48 -15.87 -0.97 20.35
CA ILE A 48 -15.43 -2.37 20.31
C ILE A 48 -14.13 -2.64 21.10
N THR A 49 -13.30 -1.61 21.30
CA THR A 49 -12.06 -1.72 22.09
C THR A 49 -12.32 -1.53 23.59
N GLY A 50 -13.52 -1.08 23.96
CA GLY A 50 -13.91 -0.83 25.36
C GLY A 50 -13.23 0.39 25.98
N LEU A 51 -12.69 1.30 25.15
CA LEU A 51 -12.04 2.53 25.62
C LEU A 51 -13.10 3.56 25.99
N SER A 52 -12.89 4.29 27.10
CA SER A 52 -13.77 5.39 27.47
C SER A 52 -13.42 6.67 26.70
N LYS A 53 -14.45 7.38 26.24
CA LYS A 53 -14.29 8.74 25.68
C LYS A 53 -13.61 9.70 26.67
N GLU A 54 -13.79 9.49 27.98
CA GLU A 54 -13.12 10.29 29.03
C GLU A 54 -11.63 9.98 29.13
N GLU A 55 -11.24 8.69 29.04
CA GLU A 55 -9.83 8.28 29.04
C GLU A 55 -9.10 8.83 27.82
N ILE A 56 -9.74 8.74 26.65
CA ILE A 56 -9.22 9.29 25.40
C ILE A 56 -9.07 10.82 25.50
N LYS A 57 -10.06 11.51 26.07
CA LYS A 57 -10.00 12.97 26.28
C LYS A 57 -8.83 13.35 27.18
N LYS A 58 -8.67 12.67 28.32
CA LYS A 58 -7.56 12.91 29.24
C LYS A 58 -6.20 12.66 28.56
N ALA A 59 -6.07 11.57 27.79
CA ALA A 59 -4.87 11.27 27.03
C ALA A 59 -4.58 12.33 25.94
N LYS A 60 -5.62 12.89 25.30
CA LYS A 60 -5.48 14.00 24.33
C LYS A 60 -4.94 15.26 25.01
N GLU A 61 -5.51 15.66 26.15
CA GLU A 61 -5.07 16.83 26.93
C GLU A 61 -3.62 16.71 27.42
N GLU A 62 -3.23 15.53 27.94
CA GLU A 62 -1.86 15.26 28.37
C GLU A 62 -0.85 15.29 27.21
N LYS A 63 -1.24 14.76 26.03
CA LYS A 63 -0.40 14.80 24.83
C LYS A 63 -0.28 16.22 24.28
N GLU A 64 -1.37 16.98 24.26
CA GLU A 64 -1.39 18.39 23.85
C GLU A 64 -0.48 19.24 24.75
N ALA A 65 -0.54 19.06 26.07
CA ALA A 65 0.33 19.77 27.01
C ALA A 65 1.83 19.45 26.83
N LYS A 66 2.16 18.24 26.35
CA LYS A 66 3.55 17.80 26.14
C LYS A 66 4.11 18.09 24.75
N LYS A 67 3.30 17.94 23.70
CA LYS A 67 3.72 17.94 22.29
C LYS A 67 3.00 18.98 21.42
N GLY A 68 2.01 19.70 21.96
CA GLY A 68 1.19 20.66 21.21
C GLY A 68 0.11 20.00 20.35
N ARG A 69 -0.66 20.81 19.62
CA ARG A 69 -1.66 20.35 18.63
C ARG A 69 -1.11 20.51 17.22
N PHE A 70 -1.48 19.59 16.33
CA PHE A 70 -1.16 19.69 14.92
C PHE A 70 -1.81 20.91 14.21
N LEU A 71 -2.76 21.60 14.85
CA LEU A 71 -3.36 22.84 14.33
C LEU A 71 -2.35 23.96 14.10
N GLU A 72 -1.20 23.92 14.75
CA GLU A 72 -0.11 24.87 14.52
C GLU A 72 0.66 24.58 13.21
N GLY A 73 0.30 23.50 12.49
CA GLY A 73 0.89 23.13 11.20
C GLY A 73 2.35 22.70 11.29
N SER A 74 2.86 22.49 12.50
CA SER A 74 4.24 22.07 12.73
C SER A 74 4.33 20.56 12.62
N PHE A 75 5.01 20.09 11.59
CA PHE A 75 5.40 18.69 11.42
C PHE A 75 6.90 18.63 11.19
N VAL A 76 7.50 17.52 11.60
CA VAL A 76 8.93 17.31 11.37
C VAL A 76 9.06 16.65 10.01
N GLU A 77 9.47 17.43 9.01
CA GLU A 77 9.76 16.92 7.67
C GLU A 77 11.05 16.08 7.66
N PHE A 78 12.06 16.54 8.42
CA PHE A 78 13.32 15.83 8.64
C PHE A 78 13.79 16.04 10.09
N LEU A 79 14.24 14.98 10.75
CA LEU A 79 14.85 15.02 12.09
C LEU A 79 16.25 14.42 12.02
N GLU A 80 17.27 15.25 12.17
CA GLU A 80 18.64 14.77 12.34
C GLU A 80 18.91 14.51 13.82
N LEU A 81 19.18 13.24 14.16
CA LEU A 81 19.53 12.82 15.51
C LEU A 81 20.95 12.26 15.51
N HIS A 82 21.69 12.53 16.58
CA HIS A 82 22.97 11.86 16.82
C HIS A 82 22.73 10.41 17.27
N GLU A 83 23.63 9.48 16.94
CA GLU A 83 23.49 8.06 17.29
C GLU A 83 23.30 7.80 18.80
N ASP A 84 23.85 8.69 19.62
CA ASP A 84 23.80 8.62 21.08
C ASP A 84 22.48 9.19 21.66
N ASP A 85 21.58 9.71 20.82
CA ASP A 85 20.31 10.29 21.27
C ASP A 85 19.32 9.21 21.73
N GLU A 86 18.62 9.48 22.84
CA GLU A 86 17.63 8.56 23.42
C GLU A 86 16.49 8.26 22.44
N TRP A 87 16.15 9.21 21.55
CA TRP A 87 15.13 9.01 20.53
C TRP A 87 15.56 8.01 19.45
N VAL A 88 16.85 7.94 19.12
CA VAL A 88 17.36 6.94 18.16
C VAL A 88 17.17 5.53 18.70
N GLN A 89 17.41 5.32 20.01
CA GLN A 89 17.17 4.03 20.65
C GLN A 89 15.69 3.67 20.70
N TYR A 90 14.81 4.66 20.88
CA TYR A 90 13.36 4.46 20.84
C TYR A 90 12.88 4.03 19.44
N TYR A 91 13.31 4.72 18.38
CA TYR A 91 12.92 4.37 17.01
C TYR A 91 13.44 2.99 16.59
N ARG A 92 14.67 2.62 16.98
CA ARG A 92 15.24 1.30 16.71
C ARG A 92 14.54 0.14 17.43
N GLN A 93 13.80 0.41 18.51
CA GLN A 93 13.05 -0.61 19.24
C GLN A 93 11.76 -1.04 18.51
N GLU A 94 11.24 -0.22 17.61
CA GLU A 94 10.02 -0.51 16.84
C GLU A 94 10.28 -0.42 15.31
N PRO A 95 11.11 -1.32 14.72
CA PRO A 95 11.53 -1.22 13.32
C PRO A 95 10.40 -1.34 12.30
N GLU A 96 9.27 -1.96 12.68
CA GLU A 96 8.08 -2.06 11.83
C GLU A 96 7.33 -0.73 11.70
N LEU A 97 7.42 0.14 12.72
CA LEU A 97 6.76 1.45 12.74
C LEU A 97 7.70 2.58 12.32
N PHE A 98 9.00 2.43 12.62
CA PHE A 98 10.05 3.37 12.24
C PHE A 98 11.17 2.62 11.53
N PRO A 99 10.93 2.14 10.30
CA PRO A 99 11.96 1.48 9.53
C PRO A 99 13.13 2.44 9.33
N GLU A 100 14.32 2.08 9.83
CA GLU A 100 15.56 2.78 9.49
C GLU A 100 15.72 2.66 7.97
N ILE A 101 15.48 3.75 7.23
CA ILE A 101 15.80 3.81 5.80
C ILE A 101 17.29 4.11 5.71
N THR A 102 18.11 3.08 5.87
CA THR A 102 19.49 3.17 5.44
C THR A 102 19.45 3.30 3.92
N ASN A 103 20.13 4.30 3.35
CA ASN A 103 20.37 4.39 1.90
C ASN A 103 21.25 3.22 1.38
N SER A 104 21.19 2.04 2.00
CA SER A 104 21.66 0.79 1.44
C SER A 104 20.56 0.26 0.52
N GLU A 105 20.93 0.01 -0.74
CA GLU A 105 20.15 -0.71 -1.74
C GLU A 105 19.59 -2.06 -1.21
N GLU A 106 20.07 -2.55 -0.06
CA GLU A 106 19.69 -3.79 0.62
C GLU A 106 18.31 -3.81 1.31
N GLN A 107 17.65 -2.67 1.56
CA GLN A 107 16.35 -2.65 2.26
C GLN A 107 15.12 -2.57 1.36
N LEU A 108 15.29 -2.22 0.08
CA LEU A 108 14.22 -2.37 -0.88
C LEU A 108 14.17 -3.83 -1.30
N ASN A 109 13.27 -4.62 -0.70
CA ASN A 109 12.96 -5.98 -1.15
C ASN A 109 12.21 -5.91 -2.50
N ILE A 110 12.88 -5.41 -3.53
CA ILE A 110 12.35 -5.36 -4.90
C ILE A 110 12.51 -6.77 -5.46
N PRO A 111 11.39 -7.51 -5.66
CA PRO A 111 11.48 -8.84 -6.25
C PRO A 111 12.05 -8.74 -7.67
N GLU A 112 12.94 -9.67 -8.00
CA GLU A 112 13.42 -9.81 -9.37
C GLU A 112 12.27 -10.31 -10.27
N ILE A 113 12.18 -9.73 -11.47
CA ILE A 113 11.29 -10.20 -12.52
C ILE A 113 12.09 -10.50 -13.77
N GLU A 114 11.77 -11.62 -14.41
CA GLU A 114 12.31 -11.91 -15.73
C GLU A 114 11.68 -10.97 -16.77
N LYS A 115 12.52 -10.19 -17.47
CA LYS A 115 12.05 -9.34 -18.57
C LYS A 115 11.68 -10.19 -19.78
N GLY A 116 10.80 -9.67 -20.63
CA GLY A 116 10.40 -10.33 -21.89
C GLY A 116 8.90 -10.39 -22.10
N GLU A 117 8.44 -11.28 -22.97
CA GLU A 117 7.03 -11.40 -23.32
C GLU A 117 6.23 -12.18 -22.25
N TYR A 118 5.07 -11.64 -21.89
CA TYR A 118 4.09 -12.23 -20.99
C TYR A 118 2.72 -12.24 -21.64
N VAL A 119 1.88 -13.22 -21.31
CA VAL A 119 0.47 -13.29 -21.72
C VAL A 119 -0.44 -13.10 -20.52
N HIS A 120 -1.44 -12.23 -20.67
CA HIS A 120 -2.51 -12.14 -19.69
C HIS A 120 -3.49 -13.30 -19.89
N VAL A 121 -3.52 -14.24 -18.95
CA VAL A 121 -4.15 -15.55 -19.14
C VAL A 121 -5.65 -15.45 -19.47
N LYS A 122 -6.36 -14.49 -18.89
CA LYS A 122 -7.80 -14.31 -19.13
C LYS A 122 -8.13 -13.65 -20.49
N SER A 123 -7.27 -12.79 -21.01
CA SER A 123 -7.55 -12.05 -22.26
C SER A 123 -6.79 -12.60 -23.47
N GLY A 124 -5.76 -13.41 -23.25
CA GLY A 124 -4.84 -13.86 -24.29
C GLY A 124 -3.96 -12.75 -24.88
N LYS A 125 -4.03 -11.52 -24.35
CA LYS A 125 -3.25 -10.39 -24.85
C LYS A 125 -1.80 -10.49 -24.37
N LYS A 126 -0.88 -10.11 -25.26
CA LYS A 126 0.56 -10.13 -25.00
C LYS A 126 1.06 -8.77 -24.53
N TYR A 127 2.05 -8.82 -23.65
CA TYR A 127 2.72 -7.67 -23.06
C TYR A 127 4.22 -7.93 -22.98
N GLU A 128 5.04 -6.88 -23.06
CA GLU A 128 6.46 -6.93 -22.76
C GLU A 128 6.70 -6.37 -21.36
N VAL A 129 7.26 -7.17 -20.46
CA VAL A 129 7.70 -6.76 -19.13
C VAL A 129 9.08 -6.13 -19.23
N LEU A 130 9.19 -4.89 -18.78
CA LEU A 130 10.40 -4.07 -18.85
C LEU A 130 11.25 -4.15 -17.56
N GLY A 131 10.62 -4.50 -16.43
CA GLY A 131 11.27 -4.66 -15.13
C GLY A 131 10.33 -4.35 -13.95
N VAL A 132 10.91 -4.26 -12.75
CA VAL A 132 10.23 -3.77 -11.54
C VAL A 132 10.76 -2.38 -11.18
N ALA A 133 9.87 -1.48 -10.79
CA ALA A 133 10.19 -0.21 -10.15
C ALA A 133 9.71 -0.20 -8.70
N CYS A 134 10.24 0.74 -7.92
CA CYS A 134 9.77 1.04 -6.57
C CYS A 134 8.87 2.28 -6.62
N HIS A 135 7.67 2.20 -6.01
CA HIS A 135 6.78 3.35 -5.86
C HIS A 135 7.39 4.32 -4.84
N SER A 136 7.79 5.52 -5.27
CA SER A 136 8.57 6.44 -4.40
C SER A 136 7.88 6.83 -3.10
N GLU A 137 6.54 6.87 -3.06
CA GLU A 137 5.79 7.29 -1.87
C GLU A 137 5.46 6.14 -0.90
N THR A 138 5.32 4.91 -1.41
CA THR A 138 4.85 3.75 -0.63
C THR A 138 5.90 2.67 -0.51
N LEU A 139 7.01 2.79 -1.25
CA LEU A 139 8.08 1.83 -1.44
C LEU A 139 7.62 0.47 -2.00
N GLU A 140 6.38 0.37 -2.49
CA GLU A 140 5.83 -0.88 -3.04
C GLU A 140 6.44 -1.23 -4.41
N PRO A 141 6.70 -2.53 -4.68
CA PRO A 141 7.20 -2.96 -5.98
C PRO A 141 6.10 -2.93 -7.06
N LEU A 142 6.41 -2.34 -8.20
CA LEU A 142 5.54 -2.21 -9.36
C LEU A 142 6.16 -2.87 -10.59
N VAL A 143 5.41 -3.72 -11.29
CA VAL A 143 5.80 -4.25 -12.60
C VAL A 143 5.55 -3.20 -13.67
N ILE A 144 6.59 -2.84 -14.43
CA ILE A 144 6.50 -1.98 -15.60
C ILE A 144 6.37 -2.86 -16.84
N TYR A 145 5.33 -2.64 -17.64
CA TYR A 145 5.08 -3.43 -18.84
C TYR A 145 4.37 -2.62 -19.92
N LYS A 146 4.46 -3.06 -21.18
CA LYS A 146 3.76 -2.43 -22.31
C LYS A 146 3.01 -3.47 -23.14
N PRO A 147 1.85 -3.13 -23.73
CA PRO A 147 1.14 -4.02 -24.63
C PRO A 147 1.94 -4.29 -25.92
N LEU A 148 1.83 -5.52 -26.43
CA LEU A 148 2.36 -5.94 -27.74
C LEU A 148 1.26 -5.99 -28.81
N TYR A 149 0.27 -5.11 -28.68
CA TYR A 149 -0.88 -4.99 -29.57
C TYR A 149 -1.26 -3.53 -29.77
N GLU A 150 -1.93 -3.23 -30.88
CA GLU A 150 -2.42 -1.88 -31.17
C GLU A 150 -3.52 -1.45 -30.18
N HIS A 151 -3.37 -0.27 -29.60
CA HIS A 151 -4.29 0.30 -28.64
C HIS A 151 -4.34 1.82 -28.84
N GLU A 152 -5.35 2.29 -29.57
CA GLU A 152 -5.51 3.72 -29.79
C GLU A 152 -6.02 4.44 -28.53
N GLY A 153 -5.43 5.61 -28.24
CA GLY A 153 -5.88 6.50 -27.16
C GLY A 153 -5.56 6.02 -25.74
N LEU A 154 -4.67 5.03 -25.59
CA LEU A 154 -4.23 4.49 -24.30
C LEU A 154 -2.71 4.67 -24.12
N PRO A 155 -2.20 4.65 -22.87
CA PRO A 155 -0.75 4.76 -22.62
C PRO A 155 0.06 3.57 -23.18
N ASP A 156 1.24 3.87 -23.72
CA ASP A 156 2.20 2.88 -24.23
C ASP A 156 2.83 2.04 -23.11
N VAL A 157 2.89 2.54 -21.88
CA VAL A 157 3.53 1.88 -20.74
C VAL A 157 2.58 1.92 -19.54
N TRP A 158 2.50 0.79 -18.84
CA TRP A 158 1.66 0.58 -17.69
C TRP A 158 2.52 0.17 -16.49
N VAL A 159 2.00 0.49 -15.30
CA VAL A 159 2.53 0.00 -14.03
C VAL A 159 1.43 -0.73 -13.28
N ARG A 160 1.78 -1.79 -12.55
CA ARG A 160 0.85 -2.55 -11.71
C ARG A 160 1.58 -3.08 -10.47
N PRO A 161 0.95 -3.10 -9.28
CA PRO A 161 1.54 -3.72 -8.10
C PRO A 161 2.00 -5.15 -8.40
N TYR A 162 3.20 -5.52 -7.92
CA TYR A 162 3.82 -6.80 -8.20
C TYR A 162 2.92 -7.98 -7.80
N GLU A 163 2.36 -7.94 -6.59
CA GLU A 163 1.45 -8.99 -6.10
C GLU A 163 0.21 -9.15 -7.00
N MET A 164 -0.35 -8.05 -7.48
CA MET A 164 -1.51 -8.07 -8.39
C MET A 164 -1.15 -8.53 -9.81
N PHE A 165 0.13 -8.47 -10.20
CA PHE A 165 0.62 -8.97 -11.48
C PHE A 165 0.75 -10.50 -11.44
N PHE A 166 1.21 -11.06 -10.33
CA PHE A 166 1.38 -12.50 -10.14
C PHE A 166 0.22 -13.22 -9.45
N GLU A 167 -0.84 -12.49 -9.12
CA GLU A 167 -2.06 -13.03 -8.54
C GLU A 167 -2.58 -14.25 -9.32
N GLU A 168 -3.01 -15.29 -8.62
CA GLU A 168 -3.65 -16.45 -9.25
C GLU A 168 -5.06 -16.12 -9.74
N VAL A 169 -5.39 -16.55 -10.95
CA VAL A 169 -6.73 -16.53 -11.51
C VAL A 169 -7.19 -17.95 -11.80
N ASP A 170 -8.48 -18.22 -11.60
CA ASP A 170 -9.11 -19.48 -11.98
C ASP A 170 -9.50 -19.42 -13.46
N ILE A 171 -8.97 -20.37 -14.25
CA ILE A 171 -9.30 -20.58 -15.66
C ILE A 171 -9.70 -22.04 -15.78
N ASP A 172 -10.99 -22.28 -16.01
CA ASP A 172 -11.56 -23.64 -16.17
C ASP A 172 -11.23 -24.59 -15.01
N GLY A 173 -11.19 -24.09 -13.77
CA GLY A 173 -10.85 -24.86 -12.56
C GLY A 173 -9.35 -25.07 -12.34
N ILE A 174 -8.51 -24.44 -13.16
CA ILE A 174 -7.05 -24.47 -13.04
C ILE A 174 -6.56 -23.10 -12.58
N LYS A 175 -5.85 -23.09 -11.45
CA LYS A 175 -5.17 -21.89 -10.94
C LYS A 175 -3.94 -21.60 -11.78
N ARG A 176 -3.89 -20.38 -12.33
CA ARG A 176 -2.81 -19.89 -13.18
C ARG A 176 -2.42 -18.48 -12.76
N ALA A 177 -1.15 -18.10 -12.92
CA ALA A 177 -0.76 -16.71 -12.69
C ALA A 177 -1.51 -15.80 -13.67
N ARG A 178 -1.95 -14.62 -13.23
CA ARG A 178 -2.68 -13.67 -14.08
C ARG A 178 -1.90 -13.31 -15.34
N PHE A 179 -0.58 -13.17 -15.20
CA PHE A 179 0.37 -13.01 -16.30
C PHE A 179 1.39 -14.14 -16.26
N GLU A 180 1.59 -14.80 -17.40
CA GLU A 180 2.58 -15.88 -17.53
C GLU A 180 3.62 -15.53 -18.58
N LYS A 181 4.88 -15.84 -18.29
CA LYS A 181 5.98 -15.62 -19.23
C LYS A 181 5.80 -16.55 -20.43
N ILE A 182 5.98 -16.00 -21.63
CA ILE A 182 6.03 -16.77 -22.87
C ILE A 182 7.48 -17.20 -23.06
N GLU A 183 7.75 -18.50 -22.98
CA GLU A 183 9.04 -19.01 -23.43
C GLU A 183 9.13 -18.86 -24.95
N LEU A 184 10.19 -18.18 -25.40
CA LEU A 184 10.57 -18.24 -26.79
C LEU A 184 11.07 -19.66 -27.04
N ASP A 185 10.24 -20.51 -27.64
CA ASP A 185 10.73 -21.72 -28.29
C ASP A 185 11.87 -21.27 -29.22
N GLU A 186 13.11 -21.64 -28.88
CA GLU A 186 14.22 -21.53 -29.82
C GLU A 186 13.77 -22.26 -31.08
N ALA A 187 13.49 -21.47 -32.12
CA ALA A 187 13.06 -21.97 -33.40
C ALA A 187 13.93 -23.17 -33.79
N LYS A 188 13.28 -24.24 -34.23
CA LYS A 188 13.89 -25.27 -35.08
C LYS A 188 14.78 -24.55 -36.10
N LYS A 189 16.08 -24.48 -35.80
CA LYS A 189 17.13 -24.12 -36.73
C LYS A 189 17.11 -25.20 -37.79
N ASP A 190 16.83 -24.77 -39.02
CA ASP A 190 17.31 -25.35 -40.27
C ASP A 190 17.67 -26.84 -40.23
N THR A 191 16.80 -27.70 -40.73
CA THR A 191 17.17 -28.76 -41.69
C THR A 191 15.97 -29.14 -42.54
#